data_AF-V4LCK4-F1
#
_entry.id   AF-V4LCK4-F1
#
_cell.length_a   1.000
_cell.length_b   1.000
_cell.length_c   1.000
_cell.angle_alpha   90.00
_cell.angle_beta   90.00
_cell.angle_gamma   90.00
#
_symmetry.space_group_name_H-M   'P 1'
#
loop_
_entity.id
_entity.type
_entity.pdbx_description
1 polymer ?
#
loop_
_entity_poly.entity_id
_entity_poly.type
_entity_poly.pdbx_seq_one_letter_code
_entity_poly.pdbx_strand_id
1 'polypeptide(L)'
;MFSKQSRYAKVKEAEWVDSKGRNITYKRIRFIPPTRPQRGHIITEGERLDHIAYFYYKDARRFWRICDANAAMFPDDLADDIGRKIKIPPAQD
;
A
#
# COMPACT_ATOMS: atom_id res chain seq x y z
N MET A 1 0.09 -10.84 -13.89
CA MET A 1 1.15 -9.81 -13.74
C MET A 1 0.60 -8.61 -12.98
N PHE A 2 1.41 -7.97 -12.13
CA PHE A 2 1.00 -6.75 -11.43
C PHE A 2 1.13 -5.51 -12.34
N SER A 3 0.26 -4.51 -12.14
CA SER A 3 0.37 -3.23 -12.84
C SER A 3 1.65 -2.48 -12.41
N LYS A 4 2.13 -1.56 -13.27
CA LYS A 4 3.32 -0.73 -12.97
C LYS A 4 3.12 0.15 -11.72
N GLN A 5 1.88 0.48 -11.38
CA GLN A 5 1.50 1.29 -10.21
C GLN A 5 1.24 0.45 -8.96
N SER A 6 1.32 -0.88 -9.06
CA SER A 6 1.14 -1.77 -7.92
C SER A 6 2.27 -1.62 -6.91
N ARG A 7 1.90 -1.73 -5.65
CA ARG A 7 2.79 -1.90 -4.50
C ARG A 7 3.85 -3.00 -4.72
N TYR A 8 3.55 -4.02 -5.53
CA TYR A 8 4.42 -5.17 -5.83
C TYR A 8 5.19 -5.05 -7.15
N ALA A 9 5.07 -3.95 -7.90
CA ALA A 9 5.65 -3.81 -9.24
C ALA A 9 7.18 -4.01 -9.24
N LYS A 10 7.89 -3.46 -8.24
CA LYS A 10 9.36 -3.53 -8.11
C LYS A 10 9.84 -4.79 -7.36
N VAL A 11 8.94 -5.67 -6.94
CA VAL A 11 9.31 -6.86 -6.16
C VAL A 11 9.82 -7.94 -7.11
N LYS A 12 10.99 -8.52 -6.80
CA LYS A 12 11.60 -9.59 -7.60
C LYS A 12 10.69 -10.83 -7.62
N GLU A 13 10.70 -11.51 -8.75
CA GLU A 13 10.06 -12.82 -8.89
C GLU A 13 11.04 -13.93 -8.51
N ALA A 14 10.47 -15.07 -8.13
CA ALA A 14 11.17 -16.31 -7.90
C ALA A 14 10.32 -17.46 -8.46
N GLU A 15 10.98 -18.58 -8.72
CA GLU A 15 10.37 -19.78 -9.26
C GLU A 15 10.53 -20.93 -8.27
N TRP A 16 9.52 -21.80 -8.21
CA TRP A 16 9.55 -23.02 -7.42
C TRP A 16 8.89 -24.14 -8.19
N VAL A 17 9.56 -25.29 -8.25
CA VAL A 17 9.03 -26.50 -8.87
C VAL A 17 8.38 -27.33 -7.78
N ASP A 18 7.07 -27.58 -7.94
CA ASP A 18 6.34 -28.39 -6.98
C ASP A 18 6.60 -29.90 -7.16
N SER A 19 6.02 -30.71 -6.28
CA SER A 19 6.19 -32.18 -6.32
C SER A 19 5.62 -32.85 -7.58
N LYS A 20 4.87 -32.11 -8.41
CA LYS A 20 4.30 -32.57 -9.68
C LYS A 20 5.05 -32.02 -10.90
N GLY A 21 6.19 -31.35 -10.68
CA GLY A 21 7.00 -30.76 -11.75
C GLY A 21 6.43 -29.45 -12.32
N ARG A 22 5.43 -28.84 -11.68
CA ARG A 22 4.88 -27.55 -12.14
C ARG A 22 5.80 -26.42 -11.71
N ASN A 23 6.17 -25.55 -12.63
CA ASN A 23 6.88 -24.31 -12.31
C ASN A 23 5.87 -23.25 -11.82
N ILE A 24 6.07 -22.76 -10.61
CA ILE A 24 5.25 -21.74 -9.97
C ILE A 24 6.08 -20.47 -9.83
N THR A 25 5.69 -19.42 -10.56
CA THR A 25 6.27 -18.08 -10.45
C THR A 25 5.52 -17.29 -9.37
N TYR A 26 6.26 -16.70 -8.43
CA TYR A 26 5.70 -15.90 -7.33
C TYR A 26 6.56 -14.67 -7.03
N LYS A 27 5.98 -13.68 -6.34
CA LYS A 27 6.73 -12.52 -5.82
C LYS A 27 7.45 -12.90 -4.55
N ARG A 28 8.71 -12.47 -4.42
CA ARG A 28 9.44 -12.56 -3.15
C ARG A 28 8.78 -11.67 -2.08
N ILE A 29 9.16 -11.87 -0.82
CA ILE A 29 8.70 -11.03 0.29
C ILE A 29 9.04 -9.56 -0.02
N ARG A 30 8.04 -8.69 0.14
CA ARG A 30 8.21 -7.24 0.02
C ARG A 30 8.52 -6.66 1.39
N PHE A 31 9.65 -5.97 1.49
CA PHE A 31 9.95 -5.13 2.65
C PHE A 31 9.33 -3.73 2.44
N ILE A 32 8.71 -3.19 3.48
CA ILE A 32 8.12 -1.85 3.44
C ILE A 32 9.26 -0.83 3.57
N PRO A 33 9.44 0.08 2.59
CA PRO A 33 10.49 1.08 2.68
C PRO A 33 10.16 2.13 3.75
N PRO A 34 11.16 2.67 4.45
CA PRO A 34 10.95 3.79 5.35
C PRO A 34 10.42 4.98 4.53
N THR A 35 9.21 5.44 4.86
CA THR A 35 8.52 6.47 4.09
C THR A 35 8.37 7.72 4.94
N ARG A 36 8.94 8.85 4.49
CA ARG A 36 8.80 10.14 5.19
C ARG A 36 7.43 10.76 4.87
N PRO A 37 6.61 11.11 5.87
CA PRO A 37 5.36 11.82 5.63
C PRO A 37 5.63 13.24 5.14
N GLN A 38 4.80 13.73 4.22
CA GLN A 38 4.75 15.16 3.85
C GLN A 38 3.64 15.89 4.57
N ARG A 39 2.54 15.19 4.87
CA ARG A 39 1.35 15.74 5.52
C ARG A 39 0.83 14.78 6.58
N GLY A 40 -0.02 15.30 7.46
CA GLY A 40 -0.89 14.49 8.30
C GLY A 40 -2.34 14.70 7.91
N HIS A 41 -3.15 13.67 8.08
CA HIS A 41 -4.59 13.71 7.86
C HIS A 41 -5.28 13.09 9.08
N ILE A 42 -6.33 13.72 9.59
CA ILE A 42 -7.10 13.22 10.73
C ILE A 42 -8.28 12.47 10.15
N ILE A 43 -8.40 11.18 10.49
CA ILE A 43 -9.49 10.34 10.02
C ILE A 43 -10.82 10.81 10.62
N THR A 44 -11.82 10.96 9.77
CA THR A 44 -13.20 11.27 10.14
C THR A 44 -14.13 10.12 9.80
N GLU A 45 -15.30 10.10 10.43
CA GLU A 45 -16.29 9.03 10.25
C GLU A 45 -16.69 8.86 8.78
N GLY A 46 -16.70 7.61 8.30
CA GLY A 46 -17.10 7.27 6.94
C GLY A 46 -16.01 7.50 5.88
N GLU A 47 -14.82 7.95 6.25
CA GLU A 47 -13.71 8.05 5.29
C GLU A 47 -13.15 6.68 4.93
N ARG A 48 -12.81 6.52 3.65
CA ARG A 48 -12.12 5.34 3.12
C ARG A 48 -10.76 5.73 2.58
N LEU A 49 -9.78 4.84 2.73
CA LEU A 49 -8.39 5.14 2.37
C LEU A 49 -8.17 5.40 0.86
N ASP A 50 -9.00 4.81 0.00
CA ASP A 50 -9.03 5.07 -1.44
C ASP A 50 -9.56 6.48 -1.76
N HIS A 51 -10.56 6.98 -1.03
CA HIS A 51 -11.03 8.36 -1.14
C HIS A 51 -9.97 9.36 -0.67
N ILE A 52 -9.33 9.09 0.47
CA ILE A 52 -8.21 9.90 0.99
C ILE A 52 -7.06 9.92 -0.02
N ALA A 53 -6.71 8.76 -0.59
CA ALA A 53 -5.70 8.67 -1.63
C ALA A 53 -6.08 9.46 -2.89
N TYR A 54 -7.34 9.41 -3.32
CA TYR A 54 -7.80 10.23 -4.44
C TYR A 54 -7.72 11.73 -4.12
N PHE A 55 -8.07 12.15 -2.90
CA PHE A 55 -7.97 13.54 -2.48
C PHE A 55 -6.53 14.07 -2.61
N TYR A 56 -5.55 13.34 -2.04
CA TYR A 56 -4.15 13.76 -2.00
C TYR A 56 -3.35 13.46 -3.28
N TYR A 57 -3.66 12.37 -4.00
CA TYR A 57 -2.86 11.88 -5.12
C TYR A 57 -3.57 11.94 -6.47
N LYS A 58 -4.88 12.24 -6.49
CA LYS A 58 -5.74 12.12 -7.69
C LYS A 58 -5.75 10.71 -8.28
N ASP A 59 -5.42 9.70 -7.47
CA ASP A 59 -5.40 8.29 -7.84
C ASP A 59 -5.75 7.42 -6.63
N ALA A 60 -6.99 6.94 -6.57
CA ALA A 60 -7.51 6.11 -5.49
C ALA A 60 -6.68 4.82 -5.27
N ARG A 61 -6.07 4.28 -6.35
CA ARG A 61 -5.27 3.05 -6.31
C ARG A 61 -3.96 3.21 -5.56
N ARG A 62 -3.58 4.44 -5.17
CA ARG A 62 -2.36 4.73 -4.41
C ARG A 62 -2.55 4.71 -2.89
N PHE A 63 -3.72 4.27 -2.39
CA PHE A 63 -3.97 4.11 -0.95
C PHE A 63 -2.89 3.28 -0.22
N TRP A 64 -2.28 2.32 -0.92
CA TRP A 64 -1.21 1.49 -0.37
C TRP A 64 0.01 2.30 0.08
N ARG A 65 0.26 3.49 -0.47
CA ARG A 65 1.34 4.38 0.00
C ARG A 65 1.05 4.87 1.42
N ILE A 66 -0.21 5.20 1.70
CA ILE A 66 -0.67 5.62 3.04
C ILE A 66 -0.52 4.46 4.01
N CYS A 67 -0.94 3.25 3.63
CA CYS A 67 -0.73 2.05 4.44
C CYS A 67 0.76 1.81 4.75
N ASP A 68 1.66 1.94 3.76
CA ASP A 68 3.10 1.74 3.97
C ASP A 68 3.68 2.74 4.97
N ALA A 69 3.32 4.02 4.84
CA ALA A 69 3.80 5.08 5.74
C ALA A 69 3.32 4.91 7.20
N ASN A 70 2.18 4.25 7.40
CA ASN A 70 1.59 4.01 8.71
C ASN A 70 1.79 2.57 9.23
N ALA A 71 2.57 1.75 8.53
CA ALA A 71 2.77 0.33 8.85
C ALA A 71 1.45 -0.47 9.00
N ALA A 72 0.42 -0.09 8.24
CA ALA A 72 -0.86 -0.78 8.23
C ALA A 72 -0.90 -1.87 7.15
N MET A 73 -1.32 -3.07 7.54
CA MET A 73 -1.52 -4.17 6.61
C MET A 73 -2.83 -4.00 5.85
N PHE A 74 -3.91 -3.71 6.58
CA PHE A 74 -5.23 -3.48 6.01
C PHE A 74 -5.58 -1.99 6.01
N PRO A 75 -6.22 -1.47 4.96
CA PRO A 75 -6.64 -0.07 4.92
C PRO A 75 -7.69 0.27 5.98
N ASP A 76 -8.58 -0.68 6.27
CA ASP A 76 -9.69 -0.47 7.20
C ASP A 76 -9.20 -0.28 8.64
N ASP A 77 -8.07 -0.90 9.03
CA ASP A 77 -7.39 -0.66 10.32
C ASP A 77 -7.05 0.83 10.56
N LEU A 78 -6.86 1.60 9.49
CA LEU A 78 -6.63 3.05 9.57
C LEU A 78 -7.92 3.85 9.45
N ALA A 79 -8.89 3.38 8.67
CA ALA A 79 -10.16 4.06 8.45
C ALA A 79 -11.07 4.00 9.68
N ASP A 80 -11.02 2.89 10.42
CA ASP A 80 -11.86 2.66 11.61
C ASP A 80 -11.30 3.38 12.86
N ASP A 81 -10.06 3.86 12.81
CA ASP A 81 -9.38 4.58 13.90
C ASP A 81 -9.71 6.09 13.84
N ILE A 82 -10.99 6.41 14.06
CA ILE A 82 -11.53 7.78 13.97
C ILE A 82 -10.78 8.72 14.92
N GLY A 83 -10.41 9.90 14.42
CA GLY A 83 -9.64 10.90 15.17
C GLY A 83 -8.12 10.67 15.13
N ARG A 84 -7.65 9.53 14.62
CA ARG A 84 -6.21 9.30 14.44
C ARG A 84 -5.64 10.19 13.34
N LYS A 85 -4.49 10.79 13.65
CA LYS A 85 -3.66 11.47 12.65
C LYS A 85 -2.78 10.44 11.91
N ILE A 86 -3.13 10.13 10.67
CA ILE A 86 -2.35 9.27 9.79
C ILE A 86 -1.32 10.07 8.97
N LYS A 87 -0.23 9.39 8.63
CA LYS A 87 0.85 9.90 7.77
C LYS A 87 0.44 9.84 6.31
N ILE A 88 0.56 10.96 5.60
CA ILE A 88 0.37 11.04 4.15
C ILE A 88 1.73 11.27 3.49
N PRO A 89 2.31 10.26 2.81
CA PRO A 89 3.58 10.39 2.10
C PRO A 89 3.41 11.10 0.74
N PRO A 90 4.51 11.45 0.04
CA PRO A 90 4.40 11.99 -1.31
C PRO A 90 3.75 11.00 -2.28
N ALA A 91 3.12 11.51 -3.35
CA ALA A 91 2.43 10.69 -4.36
C ALA A 91 3.39 9.79 -5.16
N GLN A 92 4.67 10.18 -5.25
CA GLN A 92 5.75 9.52 -5.97
C GLN A 92 7.03 9.56 -5.11
N ASP A 93 7.99 8.68 -5.38
CA ASP A 93 9.25 8.61 -4.62
C ASP A 93 10.20 9.73 -5.04
#